data_AF-A0A3C0P146-F1
#
_entry.id   AF-A0A3C0P146-F1
#
_cell.length_a   1.000
_cell.length_b   1.000
_cell.length_c   1.000
_cell.angle_alpha   90.00
_cell.angle_beta   90.00
_cell.angle_gamma   90.00
#
_symmetry.space_group_name_H-M   'P 1'
#
loop_
_entity.id
_entity.type
_entity.pdbx_description
1 polymer ?
#
loop_
_entity_poly.entity_id
_entity_poly.type
_entity_poly.pdbx_seq_one_letter_code
_entity_poly.pdbx_strand_id
1 'polypeptide(L)' 'MLDKKTGQPRPVQYRDIVILLRSEKEQAGNYVHVLQSQGIPAYAPSKTGYFSALEVVTVLNYLRILDNPRQDIPYAAVL' A
#
# COMPACT_ATOMS: atom_id res chain seq x y z
N MET A 1 -3.55 27.75 -4.75
CA MET A 1 -3.90 26.86 -5.89
C MET A 1 -5.31 27.19 -6.33
N LEU A 2 -5.65 27.11 -7.63
CA LEU A 2 -7.02 27.40 -8.10
C LEU A 2 -7.96 26.21 -7.87
N ASP A 3 -9.16 26.47 -7.38
CA ASP A 3 -10.23 25.48 -7.35
C ASP A 3 -10.80 25.29 -8.77
N LYS A 4 -10.80 24.06 -9.29
CA LYS A 4 -11.28 23.77 -10.66
C LYS A 4 -12.78 24.01 -10.84
N LYS A 5 -13.58 24.02 -9.77
CA LYS A 5 -15.04 24.21 -9.83
C LYS A 5 -15.44 25.67 -9.67
N THR A 6 -14.75 26.42 -8.82
CA THR A 6 -15.12 27.81 -8.49
C THR A 6 -14.16 28.85 -9.07
N GLY A 7 -13.01 28.44 -9.59
CA GLY A 7 -11.99 29.35 -10.13
C GLY A 7 -11.28 30.21 -9.08
N GLN A 8 -11.59 30.03 -7.80
CA GLN A 8 -11.07 30.85 -6.72
C GLN A 8 -9.73 30.32 -6.18
N PRO A 9 -8.84 31.19 -5.68
CA PRO A 9 -7.64 30.77 -4.99
C PRO A 9 -8.00 30.15 -3.64
N ARG A 10 -7.55 28.91 -3.42
CA ARG A 10 -7.65 28.21 -2.14
C ARG A 10 -6.25 27.87 -1.59
N PRO A 11 -6.13 27.68 -0.25
CA PRO A 11 -4.90 27.20 0.35
C PRO A 11 -4.49 25.84 -0.25
N VAL A 12 -3.17 25.63 -0.29
CA VAL A 12 -2.56 24.39 -0.80
C VAL A 12 -2.86 23.26 0.18
N GLN A 13 -3.17 22.08 -0.35
CA GLN A 13 -3.41 20.87 0.42
C GLN A 13 -2.50 19.75 -0.09
N TYR A 14 -2.21 18.75 0.75
CA TYR A 14 -1.31 17.65 0.36
C TYR A 14 -1.74 16.91 -0.91
N ARG A 15 -3.05 16.79 -1.16
CA ARG A 15 -3.61 16.19 -2.39
C ARG A 15 -3.24 16.92 -3.69
N ASP A 16 -2.70 18.13 -3.57
CA ASP A 16 -2.33 18.98 -4.69
C ASP A 16 -0.88 18.76 -5.14
N ILE A 17 -0.10 18.03 -4.35
CA ILE A 17 1.32 17.79 -4.55
C ILE A 17 1.51 16.34 -5.03
N VAL A 18 2.17 16.16 -6.16
CA VAL A 18 2.53 14.83 -6.70
C VAL A 18 4.03 14.80 -6.97
N ILE A 19 4.69 13.71 -6.55
CA ILE A 19 6.11 13.47 -6.79
C ILE A 19 6.21 12.41 -7.89
N LEU A 20 6.73 12.80 -9.06
CA LEU A 20 6.92 11.88 -10.18
C LEU A 20 8.34 11.30 -10.11
N LEU A 21 8.44 9.98 -10.03
CA LEU A 21 9.70 9.26 -9.98
C LEU A 21 9.93 8.54 -11.32
N ARG A 22 11.18 8.54 -11.82
CA ARG A 22 11.56 7.82 -13.04
C ARG A 22 11.44 6.30 -12.88
N SER A 23 11.67 5.78 -11.68
CA SER A 23 11.50 4.36 -11.33
C SER A 23 10.83 4.26 -9.96
N GLU A 24 9.53 3.97 -9.95
CA GLU A 24 8.73 3.89 -8.73
C GLU A 24 9.14 2.72 -7.82
N LYS A 25 9.62 1.61 -8.41
CA LYS A 25 9.80 0.32 -7.71
C LYS A 25 10.78 0.38 -6.54
N GLU A 26 11.88 1.12 -6.63
CA GLU A 26 12.89 1.17 -5.57
C GLU A 26 12.78 2.43 -4.71
N GLN A 27 12.40 3.55 -5.32
CA GLN A 27 12.55 4.85 -4.67
C GLN A 27 11.27 5.26 -3.92
N ALA A 28 10.09 4.84 -4.39
CA ALA A 28 8.83 5.36 -3.86
C ALA A 28 8.61 5.00 -2.37
N GLY A 29 9.02 3.80 -1.94
CA GLY A 29 8.94 3.39 -0.53
C GLY A 29 9.80 4.26 0.39
N ASN A 30 11.03 4.59 -0.03
CA ASN A 30 11.94 5.45 0.73
C ASN A 30 11.39 6.87 0.86
N TYR A 31 10.83 7.43 -0.21
CA TYR A 31 10.19 8.74 -0.16
C TYR A 31 8.99 8.76 0.79
N VAL A 32 8.13 7.73 0.75
CA VAL A 32 6.99 7.64 1.67
C VAL A 32 7.46 7.59 3.12
N HIS A 33 8.49 6.80 3.43
CA HIS A 33 9.03 6.69 4.78
C HIS A 33 9.58 8.03 5.31
N VAL A 34 10.36 8.74 4.48
CA VAL A 34 10.92 10.05 4.87
C VAL A 34 9.83 11.11 5.01
N LEU A 35 8.84 11.14 4.11
CA LEU A 35 7.75 12.09 4.21
C LEU A 35 6.92 11.85 5.47
N GLN A 36 6.61 10.59 5.79
CA GLN A 36 5.89 10.22 7.01
C GLN A 36 6.68 10.58 8.28
N SER A 37 8.01 10.38 8.30
CA SER A 37 8.83 10.76 9.45
C SER A 37 8.89 12.27 9.70
N GLN A 38 8.65 13.07 8.65
CA GLN A 38 8.50 14.53 8.73
C GLN A 38 7.04 14.97 8.97
N GLY A 39 6.13 14.03 9.23
CA GLY A 39 4.70 14.32 9.47
C GLY A 39 3.90 14.64 8.21
N ILE A 40 4.44 14.37 7.01
CA ILE A 40 3.77 14.59 5.74
C ILE A 40 3.08 13.28 5.30
N PRO A 41 1.74 13.26 5.17
CA PRO A 41 1.03 12.08 4.71
C PRO A 41 1.34 11.83 3.22
N ALA A 42 2.04 10.74 2.94
CA ALA A 42 2.43 10.33 1.59
C ALA A 42 1.94 8.92 1.25
N TYR A 43 1.56 8.72 -0.01
CA TYR A 43 1.10 7.44 -0.54
C TYR A 43 1.82 7.14 -1.86
N ALA A 44 2.30 5.91 -2.02
CA ALA A 44 2.85 5.40 -3.27
C ALA A 44 2.24 4.03 -3.60
N PRO A 45 1.70 3.83 -4.81
CA PRO A 45 1.19 2.52 -5.23
C PRO A 45 2.37 1.56 -5.47
N SER A 46 2.59 0.62 -4.55
CA SER A 46 3.53 -0.47 -4.79
C SER A 46 2.83 -1.61 -5.56
N LYS A 47 3.31 -1.92 -6.77
CA LYS A 47 2.90 -3.13 -7.51
C LYS A 47 3.47 -4.42 -6.90
N THR A 48 4.52 -4.30 -6.09
CA THR A 48 5.21 -5.40 -5.41
C THR A 48 4.81 -5.38 -3.93
N GLY A 49 3.79 -6.14 -3.56
CA GLY A 49 3.28 -6.11 -2.19
C GLY A 49 1.91 -6.76 -2.01
N TYR A 50 1.08 -6.77 -3.05
CA TYR A 50 -0.30 -7.24 -2.97
C TYR A 50 -0.41 -8.67 -2.43
N PHE A 51 0.44 -9.60 -2.92
CA PHE A 51 0.47 -10.99 -2.47
C PHE A 51 1.40 -11.28 -1.29
N SER A 52 2.13 -10.28 -0.80
CA SER A 52 3.04 -10.42 0.35
C SER A 52 2.54 -9.70 1.60
N ALA A 53 1.42 -8.98 1.51
CA ALA A 53 0.75 -8.43 2.68
C ALA A 53 0.23 -9.59 3.55
N LEU A 54 0.58 -9.56 4.84
CA LEU A 54 0.20 -10.59 5.83
C LEU A 54 -1.31 -10.89 5.79
N GLU A 55 -2.12 -9.85 5.63
CA GLU A 55 -3.58 -9.94 5.56
C GLU A 55 -4.04 -10.74 4.32
N VAL A 56 -3.42 -10.50 3.16
CA VAL A 56 -3.76 -11.20 1.91
C VAL A 56 -3.35 -12.67 1.96
N VAL A 57 -2.17 -12.96 2.53
CA VAL A 57 -1.71 -14.35 2.76
C VAL A 57 -2.64 -15.07 3.72
N THR A 58 -3.11 -14.40 4.78
CA THR A 58 -4.03 -14.99 5.77
C THR A 58 -5.38 -15.35 5.12
N VAL A 59 -5.95 -14.46 4.32
CA VAL A 59 -7.21 -14.72 3.60
C VAL A 59 -7.03 -15.83 2.55
N LEU A 60 -5.92 -15.83 1.80
CA LEU A 60 -5.62 -16.88 0.82
C LEU A 60 -5.45 -18.25 1.48
N ASN A 61 -4.75 -18.33 2.61
CA ASN A 61 -4.58 -19.58 3.35
C ASN A 61 -5.91 -20.09 3.92
N TYR A 62 -6.77 -19.19 4.41
CA TYR A 62 -8.11 -19.56 4.85
C TYR A 62 -8.97 -20.12 3.71
N LEU A 63 -8.94 -19.48 2.53
CA LEU A 63 -9.64 -19.97 1.35
C LEU A 63 -9.10 -21.33 0.87
N ARG A 64 -7.78 -21.56 0.94
CA ARG A 64 -7.17 -22.87 0.64
C ARG A 64 -7.63 -23.98 1.59
N ILE A 65 -7.76 -23.68 2.88
CA ILE A 65 -8.30 -24.63 3.88
C ILE A 65 -9.76 -24.98 3.56
N LEU A 66 -10.56 -23.99 3.15
CA LEU A 66 -11.96 -24.21 2.76
C LEU A 66 -12.09 -24.99 1.44
N ASP A 67 -11.21 -24.75 0.48
CA ASP A 67 -11.25 -25.37 -0.86
C ASP A 67 -10.86 -26.86 -0.81
N ASN A 68 -9.87 -27.25 0.00
CA ASN A 68 -9.54 -28.67 0.18
C ASN A 68 -8.98 -28.99 1.59
N PRO A 69 -9.83 -29.35 2.55
CA PRO A 69 -9.42 -29.70 3.93
C PRO A 69 -8.49 -30.91 4.04
N ARG A 70 -8.28 -31.68 2.95
CA ARG A 70 -7.48 -32.91 2.94
C ARG A 70 -6.02 -32.71 2.49
N GLN A 71 -5.63 -31.51 2.04
CA GLN A 71 -4.29 -31.30 1.47
C GLN A 71 -3.20 -30.80 2.42
N ASP A 72 -3.52 -30.36 3.63
CA ASP A 72 -2.51 -29.99 4.65
C ASP A 72 -2.98 -30.33 6.08
N ILE A 73 -3.04 -31.61 6.41
CA ILE A 73 -2.77 -32.03 7.79
C ILE A 73 -1.41 -32.73 7.73
N PRO A 74 -0.34 -31.98 8.02
CA PRO A 74 0.32 -32.23 9.28
C PRO A 74 0.40 -30.94 10.10
N TYR A 75 -0.46 -30.93 11.10
CA TYR A 75 -0.45 -30.33 12.44
C TYR A 75 0.91 -29.98 13.12
N ALA A 76 1.99 -29.61 12.42
CA ALA A 76 3.35 -29.57 12.96
C ALA A 76 4.09 -28.21 12.90
N ALA A 77 3.42 -27.10 12.57
CA ALA A 77 4.07 -25.78 12.53
C ALA A 77 3.32 -24.70 13.34
N VAL A 78 2.68 -25.11 14.45
CA VAL A 78 2.01 -24.22 15.41
C VAL A 78 2.87 -23.99 16.67
N LEU A 79 4.20 -24.09 16.55
CA LEU A 79 5.14 -23.46 17.48
C LEU A 79 6.18 -22.67 16.69
#